data_AF-F6Y1P7-F1
#
_entry.id   AF-F6Y1P7-F1
#
_cell.length_a   1.000
_cell.length_b   1.000
_cell.length_c   1.000
_cell.angle_alpha   90.00
_cell.angle_beta   90.00
_cell.angle_gamma   90.00
#
_symmetry.space_group_name_H-M   'P 1'
#
loop_
_entity.id
_entity.type
_entity.pdbx_description
1 polymer ?
#
loop_
_entity_poly.entity_id
_entity_poly.type
_entity_poly.pdbx_seq_one_letter_code
_entity_poly.pdbx_strand_id
1 'polypeptide(L)'
;FIFEKKLITSGALFVALSITYLLFLCAQVKELVLDNCRSDEGKIEGLTAEFVNLEFLSLINVVLISVSNLPKLPKLRKLELSDNRIFGGLDVLAERLPNLTHLNLSGNKLKDISTLEPLNGLTYRRKFLENNNNNYGIC
;
A
#
# COMPACT_ATOMS: atom_id res chain seq x y z
N PHE A 1 -5.75 -13.49 2.16
CA PHE A 1 -4.71 -14.55 1.96
C PHE A 1 -3.32 -14.24 2.55
N ILE A 2 -3.08 -13.16 3.33
CA ILE A 2 -1.71 -12.83 3.77
C ILE A 2 -1.44 -13.04 5.27
N PHE A 3 -2.45 -12.95 6.15
CA PHE A 3 -2.27 -13.27 7.57
C PHE A 3 -3.05 -14.51 8.06
N GLU A 4 -4.23 -14.80 7.49
CA GLU A 4 -5.03 -15.94 7.95
C GLU A 4 -4.47 -17.32 7.55
N LYS A 5 -3.81 -17.44 6.38
CA LYS A 5 -3.36 -18.75 5.89
C LYS A 5 -2.12 -19.31 6.58
N LYS A 6 -1.55 -18.60 7.56
CA LYS A 6 -0.40 -19.07 8.35
C LYS A 6 -0.67 -19.20 9.85
N LEU A 7 -1.84 -18.77 10.35
CA LEU A 7 -2.10 -18.65 11.79
C LEU A 7 -3.35 -19.38 12.32
N ILE A 8 -4.20 -19.95 11.46
CA ILE A 8 -5.43 -20.61 11.91
C ILE A 8 -5.24 -22.13 11.99
N THR A 9 -4.57 -22.58 13.07
CA THR A 9 -4.65 -23.96 13.55
C THR A 9 -4.80 -23.99 15.08
N SER A 10 -5.87 -23.42 15.67
CA SER A 10 -6.50 -23.91 16.93
C SER A 10 -7.54 -22.95 17.54
N GLY A 11 -8.80 -23.42 17.68
CA GLY A 11 -9.63 -23.35 18.89
C GLY A 11 -10.14 -22.00 19.43
N ALA A 12 -11.46 -21.80 19.39
CA ALA A 12 -12.20 -20.57 19.67
C ALA A 12 -12.09 -19.91 21.08
N LEU A 13 -11.40 -20.51 22.05
CA LEU A 13 -11.13 -19.89 23.37
C LEU A 13 -9.73 -19.23 23.45
N PHE A 14 -8.86 -19.52 22.47
CA PHE A 14 -7.56 -18.88 22.26
C PHE A 14 -7.68 -17.51 21.57
N VAL A 15 -8.88 -17.17 21.09
CA VAL A 15 -9.10 -16.09 20.10
C VAL A 15 -8.98 -14.68 20.69
N ALA A 16 -9.31 -14.45 21.96
CA ALA A 16 -9.13 -13.12 22.58
C ALA A 16 -7.66 -12.82 22.93
N LEU A 17 -6.91 -13.83 23.38
CA LEU A 17 -5.46 -13.75 23.53
C LEU A 17 -4.77 -13.65 22.16
N SER A 18 -5.31 -14.31 21.12
CA SER A 18 -4.76 -14.24 19.77
C SER A 18 -5.04 -12.91 19.06
N ILE A 19 -6.21 -12.28 19.26
CA ILE A 19 -6.49 -10.95 18.67
C ILE A 19 -5.54 -9.93 19.26
N THR A 20 -5.43 -9.87 20.60
CA THR A 20 -4.50 -8.95 21.28
C THR A 20 -3.05 -9.21 20.85
N TYR A 21 -2.67 -10.48 20.70
CA TYR A 21 -1.35 -10.88 20.20
C TYR A 21 -1.13 -10.51 18.72
N LEU A 22 -2.13 -10.64 17.87
CA LEU A 22 -2.07 -10.23 16.45
C LEU A 22 -1.96 -8.72 16.33
N LEU A 23 -2.73 -7.94 17.11
CA LEU A 23 -2.61 -6.48 17.19
C LEU A 23 -1.19 -6.09 17.63
N PHE A 24 -0.68 -6.74 18.67
CA PHE A 24 0.68 -6.54 19.16
C PHE A 24 1.73 -6.86 18.09
N LEU A 25 1.56 -7.96 17.35
CA LEU A 25 2.45 -8.33 16.25
C LEU A 25 2.40 -7.30 15.11
N CYS A 26 1.21 -6.90 14.65
CA CYS A 26 1.03 -5.88 13.61
C CYS A 26 1.71 -4.56 14.00
N ALA A 27 1.60 -4.17 15.28
CA ALA A 27 2.25 -2.98 15.80
C ALA A 27 3.79 -3.10 15.82
N GLN A 28 4.39 -4.28 15.75
CA GLN A 28 5.86 -4.42 15.66
C GLN A 28 6.38 -4.43 14.22
N VAL A 29 5.51 -4.65 13.23
CA VAL A 29 5.92 -4.71 11.83
C VAL A 29 6.31 -3.33 11.33
N LYS A 30 7.56 -3.20 10.87
CA LYS A 30 8.09 -2.00 10.21
C LYS A 30 8.15 -2.12 8.70
N GLU A 31 8.28 -3.34 8.20
CA GLU A 31 8.43 -3.62 6.78
C GLU A 31 7.53 -4.78 6.39
N LEU A 32 6.78 -4.61 5.31
CA LEU A 32 5.86 -5.63 4.81
C LEU A 32 5.97 -5.73 3.28
N VAL A 33 6.42 -6.89 2.80
CA VAL A 33 6.61 -7.18 1.37
C VAL A 33 5.64 -8.26 0.94
N LEU A 34 4.71 -7.89 0.08
CA LEU A 34 3.58 -8.72 -0.37
C LEU A 34 3.59 -8.92 -1.89
N ASP A 35 4.75 -8.75 -2.52
CA ASP A 35 4.89 -8.82 -3.95
C ASP A 35 4.38 -10.15 -4.50
N ASN A 36 3.76 -10.10 -5.68
CA ASN A 36 3.15 -11.26 -6.36
C ASN A 36 2.02 -11.96 -5.57
N CYS A 37 1.60 -11.43 -4.42
CA CYS A 37 0.45 -11.94 -3.68
C CYS A 37 -0.84 -11.35 -4.26
N ARG A 38 -1.44 -12.04 -5.24
CA ARG A 38 -2.65 -11.59 -5.93
C ARG A 38 -3.72 -11.04 -4.97
N SER A 39 -4.12 -9.79 -5.20
CA SER A 39 -5.26 -9.15 -4.54
C SER A 39 -6.57 -9.78 -4.97
N ASP A 40 -7.54 -9.81 -4.03
CA ASP A 40 -8.91 -10.17 -4.37
C ASP A 40 -9.62 -8.92 -4.90
N GLU A 41 -10.35 -9.07 -6.00
CA GLU A 41 -11.04 -7.97 -6.71
C GLU A 41 -10.20 -6.70 -7.01
N GLY A 42 -8.86 -6.78 -6.99
CA GLY A 42 -7.99 -5.63 -7.19
C GLY A 42 -7.91 -4.67 -5.98
N LYS A 43 -8.21 -5.15 -4.77
CA LYS A 43 -8.22 -4.37 -3.51
C LYS A 43 -7.23 -4.92 -2.48
N ILE A 44 -6.80 -4.07 -1.56
CA ILE A 44 -5.89 -4.48 -0.47
C ILE A 44 -6.70 -5.20 0.61
N GLU A 45 -6.31 -6.40 0.99
CA GLU A 45 -6.96 -7.16 2.07
C GLU A 45 -6.00 -7.49 3.20
N GLY A 46 -6.52 -7.51 4.43
CA GLY A 46 -5.76 -7.88 5.63
C GLY A 46 -4.78 -6.83 6.13
N LEU A 47 -4.64 -5.70 5.42
CA LEU A 47 -3.91 -4.52 5.91
C LEU A 47 -4.88 -3.63 6.69
N THR A 48 -4.60 -3.41 7.97
CA THR A 48 -5.45 -2.62 8.89
C THR A 48 -4.68 -1.42 9.46
N ALA A 49 -5.35 -0.56 10.21
CA ALA A 49 -4.71 0.59 10.87
C ALA A 49 -3.76 0.19 12.03
N GLU A 50 -3.72 -1.09 12.39
CA GLU A 50 -2.92 -1.65 13.49
C GLU A 50 -1.43 -1.76 13.14
N PHE A 51 -1.09 -1.63 11.86
CA PHE A 51 0.28 -1.52 11.36
C PHE A 51 0.84 -0.10 11.62
N VAL A 52 0.68 0.40 12.86
CA VAL A 52 0.99 1.76 13.28
C VAL A 52 2.47 2.12 13.16
N ASN A 53 3.35 1.10 13.14
CA ASN A 53 4.80 1.26 13.00
C ASN A 53 5.33 0.89 11.62
N LEU A 54 4.46 0.62 10.64
CA LEU A 54 4.88 0.27 9.29
C LEU A 54 5.52 1.48 8.60
N GLU A 55 6.76 1.30 8.16
CA GLU A 55 7.60 2.30 7.49
C GLU A 55 7.77 1.99 6.00
N PHE A 56 7.75 0.71 5.63
CA PHE A 56 7.87 0.22 4.25
C PHE A 56 6.79 -0.80 3.88
N LEU A 57 6.11 -0.57 2.76
CA LEU A 57 5.11 -1.47 2.20
C LEU A 57 5.41 -1.71 0.71
N SER A 58 5.51 -2.97 0.33
CA SER A 58 5.66 -3.40 -1.08
C SER A 58 4.50 -4.28 -1.50
N LEU A 59 3.87 -3.89 -2.61
CA LEU A 59 2.68 -4.52 -3.20
C LEU A 59 2.88 -4.65 -4.72
N ILE A 60 4.07 -5.06 -5.15
CA ILE A 60 4.44 -5.14 -6.57
C ILE A 60 3.72 -6.31 -7.23
N ASN A 61 3.16 -6.09 -8.41
CA ASN A 61 2.51 -7.14 -9.21
C ASN A 61 1.44 -7.94 -8.44
N VAL A 62 0.58 -7.24 -7.69
CA VAL A 62 -0.53 -7.86 -6.96
C VAL A 62 -1.89 -7.62 -7.61
N VAL A 63 -1.91 -7.05 -8.83
CA VAL A 63 -3.11 -6.79 -9.64
C VAL A 63 -4.07 -5.77 -9.00
N LEU A 64 -3.55 -4.83 -8.19
CA LEU A 64 -4.37 -3.76 -7.61
C LEU A 64 -4.94 -2.87 -8.69
N ILE A 65 -6.21 -2.54 -8.54
CA ILE A 65 -6.93 -1.63 -9.42
C ILE A 65 -7.10 -0.26 -8.74
N SER A 66 -7.08 -0.24 -7.40
CA SER A 66 -7.19 0.98 -6.61
C SER A 66 -6.44 0.85 -5.28
N VAL A 67 -6.14 2.01 -4.68
CA VAL A 67 -5.56 2.16 -3.34
C VAL A 67 -6.55 2.79 -2.35
N SER A 68 -7.81 2.96 -2.75
CA SER A 68 -8.87 3.65 -1.99
C SER A 68 -9.16 3.05 -0.61
N ASN A 69 -8.78 1.79 -0.38
CA ASN A 69 -8.99 1.09 0.88
C ASN A 69 -7.73 0.93 1.74
N LEU A 70 -6.62 1.61 1.40
CA LEU A 70 -5.45 1.66 2.28
C LEU A 70 -5.82 2.19 3.67
N PRO A 71 -5.47 1.55 4.78
CA PRO A 71 -5.70 2.14 6.09
C PRO A 71 -4.79 3.36 6.31
N LYS A 72 -5.06 4.13 7.38
CA LYS A 72 -4.15 5.18 7.82
C LYS A 72 -2.87 4.54 8.36
N LEU A 73 -1.73 4.89 7.76
CA LEU A 73 -0.42 4.34 8.13
C LEU A 73 0.51 5.52 8.46
N PRO A 74 0.46 6.02 9.71
CA PRO A 74 1.06 7.30 10.06
C PRO A 74 2.58 7.32 9.95
N LYS A 75 3.25 6.16 10.00
CA LYS A 75 4.72 6.06 9.89
C LYS A 75 5.22 5.59 8.52
N LEU A 76 4.32 5.35 7.56
CA LEU A 76 4.74 4.82 6.26
C LEU A 76 5.55 5.87 5.50
N ARG A 77 6.78 5.51 5.14
CA ARG A 77 7.72 6.38 4.43
C ARG A 77 7.93 5.94 3.00
N LYS A 78 7.82 4.65 2.70
CA LYS A 78 8.03 4.08 1.37
C LYS A 78 6.91 3.12 0.98
N LEU A 79 6.35 3.34 -0.21
CA LEU A 79 5.28 2.53 -0.81
C LEU A 79 5.64 2.14 -2.25
N GLU A 80 5.78 0.84 -2.51
CA GLU A 80 6.03 0.28 -3.84
C GLU A 80 4.73 -0.35 -4.38
N LEU A 81 4.23 0.19 -5.47
CA LEU A 81 2.99 -0.24 -6.13
C LEU A 81 3.21 -0.54 -7.62
N SER A 82 4.46 -0.83 -8.01
CA SER A 82 4.77 -1.07 -9.41
C SER A 82 4.06 -2.31 -9.98
N ASP A 83 3.87 -2.32 -11.29
CA ASP A 83 3.29 -3.45 -12.03
C ASP A 83 1.88 -3.85 -11.57
N ASN A 84 1.08 -2.86 -11.16
CA ASN A 84 -0.33 -3.03 -10.86
C ASN A 84 -1.23 -2.51 -12.00
N ARG A 85 -2.52 -2.34 -11.74
CA ARG A 85 -3.54 -1.83 -12.67
C ARG A 85 -4.23 -0.58 -12.16
N ILE A 86 -3.56 0.20 -11.30
CA ILE A 86 -4.10 1.41 -10.70
C ILE A 86 -4.31 2.45 -11.81
N PHE A 87 -5.51 3.03 -11.84
CA PHE A 87 -5.89 4.01 -12.87
C PHE A 87 -6.24 5.39 -12.29
N GLY A 88 -6.33 5.54 -10.96
CA GLY A 88 -6.69 6.78 -10.29
C GLY A 88 -6.96 6.58 -8.79
N GLY A 89 -7.65 7.55 -8.17
CA GLY A 89 -8.01 7.51 -6.74
C GLY A 89 -6.81 7.64 -5.81
N LEU A 90 -5.84 8.50 -6.17
CA LEU A 90 -4.60 8.71 -5.43
C LEU A 90 -4.73 9.77 -4.33
N ASP A 91 -5.86 10.48 -4.27
CA ASP A 91 -6.22 11.49 -3.26
C ASP A 91 -6.13 10.95 -1.84
N VAL A 92 -6.55 9.69 -1.64
CA VAL A 92 -6.47 9.01 -0.34
C VAL A 92 -5.03 8.89 0.19
N LEU A 93 -4.01 8.91 -0.67
CA LEU A 93 -2.62 8.73 -0.25
C LEU A 93 -2.14 9.93 0.58
N ALA A 94 -2.53 11.15 0.20
CA ALA A 94 -2.17 12.36 0.94
C ALA A 94 -2.80 12.38 2.34
N GLU A 95 -4.04 11.93 2.47
CA GLU A 95 -4.77 11.87 3.74
C GLU A 95 -4.23 10.75 4.66
N ARG A 96 -4.02 9.55 4.09
CA ARG A 96 -3.78 8.33 4.87
C ARG A 96 -2.31 8.07 5.15
N LEU A 97 -1.41 8.62 4.34
CA LEU A 97 0.04 8.41 4.42
C LEU A 97 0.79 9.74 4.58
N PRO A 98 0.56 10.48 5.69
CA PRO A 98 1.04 11.85 5.85
C PRO A 98 2.57 11.99 5.85
N ASN A 99 3.30 10.89 6.09
CA ASN A 99 4.77 10.88 6.15
C ASN A 99 5.42 10.17 4.95
N LEU A 100 4.65 9.93 3.87
CA LEU A 100 5.16 9.24 2.69
C LEU A 100 6.20 10.10 1.97
N THR A 101 7.38 9.52 1.76
CA THR A 101 8.52 10.20 1.10
C THR A 101 8.93 9.52 -0.20
N HIS A 102 8.52 8.27 -0.40
CA HIS A 102 8.84 7.47 -1.57
C HIS A 102 7.59 6.73 -2.04
N LEU A 103 7.23 6.92 -3.31
CA LEU A 103 6.10 6.26 -3.95
C LEU A 103 6.51 5.84 -5.35
N ASN A 104 6.30 4.57 -5.68
CA ASN A 104 6.51 4.05 -7.03
C ASN A 104 5.19 3.55 -7.61
N LEU A 105 4.75 4.16 -8.71
CA LEU A 105 3.56 3.78 -9.48
C LEU A 105 3.90 3.30 -10.91
N SER A 106 5.15 2.99 -11.21
CA SER A 106 5.55 2.49 -12.53
C SER A 106 4.75 1.23 -12.93
N GLY A 107 4.52 1.04 -14.23
CA GLY A 107 3.77 -0.14 -14.71
C GLY A 107 2.27 -0.15 -14.39
N ASN A 108 1.69 0.96 -13.91
CA ASN A 108 0.25 1.10 -13.70
C ASN A 108 -0.50 1.61 -14.95
N LYS A 109 -1.81 1.88 -14.82
CA LYS A 109 -2.71 2.34 -15.90
C LYS A 109 -3.12 3.81 -15.74
N LEU A 110 -2.21 4.64 -15.23
CA LEU A 110 -2.39 6.08 -15.10
C LEU A 110 -2.35 6.72 -16.49
N LYS A 111 -3.47 7.29 -16.94
CA LYS A 111 -3.61 7.80 -18.31
C LYS A 111 -3.08 9.21 -18.50
N ASP A 112 -3.27 10.07 -17.50
CA ASP A 112 -3.00 11.49 -17.61
C ASP A 112 -2.19 12.00 -16.41
N ILE A 113 -1.38 13.04 -16.63
CA ILE A 113 -0.63 13.68 -15.54
C ILE A 113 -1.55 14.29 -14.47
N SER A 114 -2.79 14.63 -14.84
CA SER A 114 -3.82 15.11 -13.91
C SER A 114 -4.18 14.08 -12.84
N THR A 115 -4.05 12.78 -13.13
CA THR A 115 -4.27 11.71 -12.12
C THR A 115 -3.29 11.79 -10.95
N LEU A 116 -2.20 12.54 -11.11
CA LEU A 116 -1.13 12.74 -10.14
C LEU A 116 -1.29 14.03 -9.34
N GLU A 117 -2.22 14.91 -9.73
CA GLU A 117 -2.48 16.17 -9.02
C GLU A 117 -2.77 16.01 -7.53
N PRO A 118 -3.51 14.96 -7.07
CA PRO A 118 -3.73 14.76 -5.64
C PRO A 118 -2.44 14.51 -4.84
N LEU A 119 -1.34 14.14 -5.52
CA LEU A 119 -0.03 13.95 -4.92
C LEU A 119 0.77 15.25 -4.80
N ASN A 120 0.29 16.38 -5.35
CA ASN A 120 1.00 17.67 -5.26
C ASN A 120 1.18 18.14 -3.80
N GLY A 121 0.34 17.68 -2.87
CA GLY A 121 0.48 17.94 -1.44
C GLY A 121 1.56 17.12 -0.74
N LEU A 122 2.11 16.08 -1.39
CA LEU A 122 3.24 15.33 -0.85
C LEU A 122 4.53 16.11 -1.14
N THR A 123 5.24 16.50 -0.08
CA THR A 123 6.43 17.37 -0.09
C THR A 123 7.56 16.92 -1.05
N TYR A 124 7.50 15.72 -1.62
CA TYR A 124 8.58 15.10 -2.39
C TYR A 124 8.14 14.56 -3.77
N ARG A 125 7.50 15.40 -4.60
CA ARG A 125 7.15 15.12 -6.02
C ARG A 125 8.32 14.63 -6.90
N ARG A 126 9.58 14.90 -6.54
CA ARG A 126 10.74 14.73 -7.45
C ARG A 126 11.13 13.27 -7.71
N LYS A 127 11.11 12.38 -6.71
CA LYS A 127 11.39 10.93 -6.91
C LYS A 127 10.26 10.18 -7.63
N PHE A 128 9.05 10.73 -7.59
CA PHE A 128 7.86 10.15 -8.18
C PHE A 128 7.91 10.15 -9.73
N LEU A 129 8.45 11.21 -10.35
CA LEU A 129 8.48 11.34 -11.81
C LEU A 129 9.64 10.59 -12.47
N GLU A 130 10.76 10.40 -11.76
CA GLU A 130 11.96 9.72 -12.30
C GLU A 130 11.67 8.28 -12.74
N ASN A 131 10.78 7.56 -12.05
CA ASN A 131 10.39 6.18 -12.39
C ASN A 131 9.22 6.07 -13.37
N ASN A 132 8.53 7.18 -13.68
CA ASN A 132 7.40 7.20 -14.62
C ASN A 132 7.80 7.75 -16.01
N ASN A 133 9.07 8.11 -16.22
CA ASN A 133 9.61 8.62 -17.49
C ASN A 133 9.72 7.57 -18.62
N ASN A 134 9.09 6.41 -18.50
CA ASN A 134 9.01 5.42 -19.59
C ASN A 134 7.64 5.36 -20.30
N ASN A 135 6.68 6.25 -19.99
CA ASN A 135 5.43 6.29 -20.77
C ASN A 135 4.71 7.64 -20.87
N TYR A 136 5.30 8.74 -20.39
CA TYR A 136 4.82 10.06 -20.77
C TYR A 136 5.55 10.47 -22.05
N GLY A 137 4.98 10.09 -23.19
CA GLY A 137 5.28 10.74 -24.45
C GLY A 137 4.92 12.21 -24.32
N ILE A 138 5.90 13.01 -23.89
CA ILE A 138 5.88 14.46 -24.02
C ILE A 138 6.54 14.73 -25.38
N CYS A 139 5.72 14.98 -26.39
CA CYS A 139 6.14 15.93 -27.43
C CYS A 139 6.11 17.34 -26.82
#